data_AF-A0A497EEI2-F1
#
_entry.id   AF-A0A497EEI2-F1
#
_cell.length_a   1.000
_cell.length_b   1.000
_cell.length_c   1.000
_cell.angle_alpha   90.00
_cell.angle_beta   90.00
_cell.angle_gamma   90.00
#
_symmetry.space_group_name_H-M   'P 1'
#
loop_
_entity.id
_entity.type
_entity.pdbx_description
1 polymer ?
#
loop_
_entity_poly.entity_id
_entity_poly.type
_entity_poly.pdbx_seq_one_letter_code
_entity_poly.pdbx_strand_id
1 'polypeptide(L)'
;MKMWMIKQSIVVGLVMGVVGVVGAQQGPDLPPDLEAKLKAAREAGSVDEKADTKQPKSDTKQPKPEHRSFIAPEDQPKSFQDLVEIWMTPRPYPKASIERIDDRHARPHSAVPWKMEIVKEEGDTVWLRGIPAEDPESALHKAWLDQQKGEATLLAKREFDEKIGPGEFLNFEEDLVPPSTINAVSFKRGGESLPDVGKWQMGLDFADFNKDGHLDLVVPPERLAMDPHPMIFLGDGKGDFRYWDQAKWSREAPYDYGDIKAADFDGDGHVDLVMATHFKGQYVFYGSENYEFRRIQKLPSPDPRVTSRAVTVADFDGDGRLDVAFEAELDLDLSQNKRLKGTTTVWVVRNTESGWKLDRTAGLPMYVIGDGITAADVDGDGRPDLTVAANATGWRALVFLNRLPEPWVTWDESRVYGNGFHFGISPVEATDDRPGAVYAAFQQYFRTQEANETRTGLVRYVPVDGDWSQVEPELVFFDDNRNDYYYRVAFGDLTGNGLEDLVASRKKGGLEVWVQTSEGQFFQNTPDAISVPGRAYGIRVIDLNGDGRDDIVAVTAEVKDVKGGGIVVFLSGPVS
;
A
#
# COMPACT_ATOMS: atom_id res chain seq x y z
N MET A 1 58.24 -27.37 13.68
CA MET A 1 58.67 -26.25 12.82
C MET A 1 57.74 -26.22 11.60
N LYS A 2 56.92 -25.16 11.48
CA LYS A 2 55.95 -24.78 10.41
C LYS A 2 54.66 -25.66 10.25
N MET A 3 53.47 -25.16 10.65
CA MET A 3 52.44 -24.37 9.89
C MET A 3 51.52 -25.32 9.07
N TRP A 4 50.18 -25.30 8.98
CA TRP A 4 49.03 -24.53 9.50
C TRP A 4 47.79 -25.19 8.83
N MET A 5 46.64 -25.37 9.51
CA MET A 5 45.31 -25.23 8.87
C MET A 5 44.16 -25.18 9.89
N ILE A 6 43.35 -24.14 9.68
CA ILE A 6 42.13 -23.65 10.31
C ILE A 6 40.93 -24.61 10.17
N LYS A 7 40.03 -24.63 11.19
CA LYS A 7 38.56 -24.67 11.01
C LYS A 7 37.83 -23.95 12.17
N GLN A 8 37.31 -22.74 11.88
CA GLN A 8 36.16 -22.07 12.52
C GLN A 8 34.87 -22.61 11.83
N SER A 9 33.62 -22.57 12.32
CA SER A 9 32.91 -21.58 13.15
C SER A 9 31.65 -22.22 13.79
N ILE A 10 31.46 -22.11 15.11
CA ILE A 10 30.13 -22.14 15.77
C ILE A 10 30.21 -21.21 16.99
N VAL A 11 29.98 -19.90 16.79
CA VAL A 11 29.53 -18.95 17.84
C VAL A 11 28.83 -17.78 17.13
N VAL A 12 27.60 -17.98 16.64
CA VAL A 12 26.68 -16.88 16.23
C VAL A 12 25.23 -17.14 16.69
N GLY A 13 24.92 -18.31 17.25
CA GLY A 13 23.53 -18.72 17.50
C GLY A 13 22.84 -18.23 18.77
N LEU A 14 23.46 -17.40 19.62
CA LEU A 14 22.92 -17.17 20.98
C LEU A 14 22.74 -15.72 21.41
N VAL A 15 22.89 -14.74 20.51
CA VAL A 15 22.56 -13.32 20.79
C VAL A 15 21.40 -12.80 19.90
N MET A 16 20.93 -13.59 18.94
CA MET A 16 19.85 -13.22 18.00
C MET A 16 18.49 -13.87 18.34
N GLY A 17 18.34 -14.50 19.51
CA GLY A 17 17.17 -15.33 19.83
C GLY A 17 16.00 -14.66 20.53
N VAL A 18 16.07 -13.37 20.90
CA VAL A 18 15.07 -12.73 21.78
C VAL A 18 14.27 -11.59 21.11
N VAL A 19 14.58 -11.20 19.86
CA VAL A 19 13.76 -10.23 19.12
C VAL A 19 13.49 -10.74 17.72
N GLY A 20 12.35 -11.39 17.52
CA GLY A 20 12.04 -11.99 16.22
C GLY A 20 10.66 -12.60 16.11
N VAL A 21 9.61 -11.90 16.55
CA VAL A 21 8.23 -12.20 16.12
C VAL A 21 7.46 -10.88 15.92
N VAL A 22 7.66 -10.22 14.77
CA VAL A 22 6.63 -9.45 14.03
C VAL A 22 7.10 -9.31 12.58
N GLY A 23 6.28 -9.75 11.62
CA GLY A 23 6.25 -9.20 10.25
C GLY A 23 7.20 -9.81 9.21
N ALA A 24 6.91 -11.01 8.71
CA ALA A 24 7.40 -11.42 7.39
C ALA A 24 6.46 -10.82 6.31
N GLN A 25 6.80 -9.64 5.79
CA GLN A 25 6.36 -9.23 4.45
C GLN A 25 7.29 -9.87 3.42
N GLN A 26 6.71 -10.50 2.41
CA GLN A 26 7.44 -11.07 1.28
C GLN A 26 8.11 -9.92 0.50
N GLY A 27 9.44 -9.94 0.41
CA GLY A 27 10.21 -9.09 -0.49
C GLY A 27 10.10 -9.56 -1.95
N PRO A 28 10.50 -8.73 -2.92
CA PRO A 28 10.40 -9.03 -4.34
C PRO A 28 11.34 -10.18 -4.75
N ASP A 29 10.94 -10.92 -5.78
CA ASP A 29 11.66 -12.07 -6.32
C ASP A 29 13.12 -11.74 -6.68
N LEU A 30 14.02 -12.66 -6.32
CA LEU A 30 15.44 -12.57 -6.61
C LEU A 30 15.70 -12.70 -8.12
N PRO A 31 16.73 -12.04 -8.68
CA PRO A 31 17.09 -12.20 -10.08
C PRO A 31 17.43 -13.67 -10.44
N PRO A 32 17.09 -14.15 -11.65
CA PRO A 32 17.24 -15.56 -12.05
C PRO A 32 18.67 -16.11 -11.94
N ASP A 33 19.69 -15.24 -12.02
CA ASP A 33 21.09 -15.64 -11.89
C ASP A 33 21.47 -15.99 -10.44
N LEU A 34 20.73 -15.49 -9.44
CA LEU A 34 20.93 -15.81 -8.04
C LEU A 34 20.24 -17.13 -7.64
N GLU A 35 19.07 -17.44 -8.23
CA GLU A 35 18.43 -18.76 -8.09
C GLU A 35 19.28 -19.89 -8.66
N ALA A 36 19.90 -19.68 -9.83
CA ALA A 36 20.81 -20.65 -10.44
C ALA A 36 22.06 -20.89 -9.57
N LYS A 37 22.61 -19.84 -8.96
CA LYS A 37 23.76 -19.93 -8.04
C LYS A 37 23.40 -20.63 -6.72
N LEU A 38 22.19 -20.41 -6.20
CA LEU A 38 21.69 -21.07 -4.99
C LEU A 38 21.32 -22.54 -5.22
N LYS A 39 20.81 -22.88 -6.42
CA LYS A 39 20.55 -24.27 -6.83
C LYS A 39 21.85 -25.06 -7.01
N ALA A 40 22.86 -24.48 -7.66
CA ALA A 40 24.19 -25.10 -7.79
C ALA A 40 24.88 -25.31 -6.42
N ALA A 41 24.67 -24.40 -5.46
CA ALA A 41 25.18 -24.54 -4.10
C ALA A 41 24.44 -25.62 -3.28
N ARG A 42 23.16 -25.91 -3.59
CA ARG A 42 22.39 -27.00 -2.98
C ARG A 42 22.73 -28.37 -3.58
N GLU A 43 22.98 -28.44 -4.88
CA GLU A 43 23.36 -29.68 -5.58
C GLU A 43 24.79 -30.13 -5.24
N ALA A 44 25.69 -29.21 -4.85
CA ALA A 44 27.05 -29.54 -4.40
C ALA A 44 27.13 -30.07 -2.95
N GLY A 45 26.02 -30.12 -2.22
CA GLY A 45 25.98 -30.39 -0.78
C GLY A 45 25.39 -31.74 -0.34
N SER A 46 24.85 -32.57 -1.23
CA SER A 46 24.23 -33.84 -0.85
C SER A 46 25.16 -35.03 -1.09
N VAL A 47 25.72 -35.60 -0.03
CA VAL A 47 26.07 -37.02 0.00
C VAL A 47 25.41 -37.63 1.24
N ASP A 48 24.33 -38.38 0.98
CA ASP A 48 23.73 -39.33 1.90
C ASP A 48 24.64 -40.57 2.00
N GLU A 49 24.95 -41.01 3.21
CA GLU A 49 25.45 -42.37 3.42
C GLU A 49 24.78 -43.01 4.64
N LYS A 50 23.88 -43.96 4.37
CA LYS A 50 23.52 -45.05 5.29
C LYS A 50 23.67 -46.38 4.54
N ALA A 51 24.64 -47.21 4.95
CA ALA A 51 24.49 -48.65 4.98
C ALA A 51 25.49 -49.28 5.97
N ASP A 52 24.98 -50.28 6.68
CA ASP A 52 25.47 -50.91 7.90
C ASP A 52 26.54 -51.99 7.63
N THR A 53 27.71 -51.92 8.29
CA THR A 53 28.53 -53.12 8.58
C THR A 53 29.23 -52.97 9.94
N LYS A 54 28.91 -53.89 10.86
CA LYS A 54 29.49 -54.03 12.20
C LYS A 54 30.93 -54.57 12.17
N GLN A 55 31.84 -53.98 12.97
CA GLN A 55 32.76 -54.68 13.90
C GLN A 55 33.59 -53.68 14.76
N PRO A 56 34.26 -54.11 15.86
CA PRO A 56 33.96 -53.62 17.21
C PRO A 56 34.78 -52.41 17.70
N LYS A 57 34.19 -51.73 18.70
CA LYS A 57 34.77 -50.66 19.52
C LYS A 57 36.07 -51.12 20.20
N SER A 58 37.13 -50.33 20.07
CA SER A 58 38.21 -50.27 21.06
C SER A 58 38.08 -48.98 21.86
N ASP A 59 37.85 -49.14 23.16
CA ASP A 59 37.73 -48.07 24.14
C ASP A 59 39.00 -47.22 24.21
N THR A 60 38.90 -45.94 23.82
CA THR A 60 39.68 -44.84 24.38
C THR A 60 38.98 -43.53 24.00
N LYS A 61 37.87 -43.23 24.69
CA LYS A 61 37.31 -41.87 24.67
C LYS A 61 38.28 -40.97 25.45
N GLN A 62 39.10 -40.20 24.75
CA GLN A 62 39.54 -38.92 25.32
C GLN A 62 38.31 -38.02 25.47
N PRO A 63 38.14 -37.32 26.61
CA PRO A 63 37.02 -36.39 26.77
C PRO A 63 37.13 -35.29 25.71
N LYS A 64 36.01 -35.03 25.01
CA LYS A 64 35.88 -33.84 24.15
C LYS A 64 36.06 -32.60 25.04
N PRO A 65 36.78 -31.55 24.59
CA PRO A 65 36.83 -30.31 25.33
C PRO A 65 35.43 -29.73 25.42
N GLU A 66 34.98 -29.44 26.64
CA GLU A 66 33.72 -28.76 26.90
C GLU A 66 33.82 -27.34 26.32
N HIS A 67 32.95 -27.02 25.36
CA HIS A 67 32.77 -25.64 24.90
C HIS A 67 32.12 -24.84 26.03
N ARG A 68 32.92 -24.11 26.81
CA ARG A 68 32.39 -23.17 27.80
C ARG A 68 31.86 -21.93 27.08
N SER A 69 30.54 -21.73 27.16
CA SER A 69 29.90 -20.44 26.96
C SER A 69 30.56 -19.38 27.85
N PHE A 70 30.73 -18.15 27.35
CA PHE A 70 31.24 -17.01 28.13
C PHE A 70 30.28 -16.59 29.26
N ILE A 71 29.03 -17.03 29.19
CA ILE A 71 27.98 -16.77 30.17
C ILE A 71 27.51 -18.12 30.70
N ALA A 72 27.47 -18.31 32.01
CA ALA A 72 26.94 -19.54 32.59
C ALA A 72 25.48 -19.74 32.14
N PRO A 73 25.00 -20.96 31.90
CA PRO A 73 23.62 -21.20 31.44
C PRO A 73 22.55 -20.49 32.31
N GLU A 74 22.80 -20.38 33.60
CA GLU A 74 21.99 -19.67 34.61
C GLU A 74 22.03 -18.13 34.52
N ASP A 75 23.03 -17.55 33.84
CA ASP A 75 23.28 -16.11 33.72
C ASP A 75 22.91 -15.54 32.34
N GLN A 76 22.15 -16.29 31.52
CA GLN A 76 21.70 -15.83 30.20
C GLN A 76 20.86 -14.53 30.33
N PRO A 77 21.19 -13.45 29.59
CA PRO A 77 20.45 -12.19 29.67
C PRO A 77 19.00 -12.36 29.22
N LYS A 78 18.05 -11.82 29.99
CA LYS A 78 16.61 -11.85 29.67
C LYS A 78 16.13 -10.56 29.00
N SER A 79 16.91 -9.48 29.12
CA SER A 79 16.67 -8.19 28.50
C SER A 79 17.96 -7.60 27.90
N PHE A 80 17.83 -6.57 27.05
CA PHE A 80 19.00 -5.80 26.59
C PHE A 80 19.71 -5.09 27.75
N GLN A 81 18.96 -4.67 28.79
CA GLN A 81 19.55 -4.07 29.98
C GLN A 81 20.43 -5.06 30.74
N ASP A 82 19.98 -6.32 30.86
CA ASP A 82 20.76 -7.40 31.47
C ASP A 82 22.03 -7.67 30.66
N LEU A 83 21.93 -7.62 29.32
CA LEU A 83 23.08 -7.77 28.43
C LEU A 83 24.09 -6.64 28.63
N VAL A 84 23.63 -5.39 28.75
CA VAL A 84 24.48 -4.23 29.05
C VAL A 84 25.13 -4.39 30.42
N GLU A 85 24.40 -4.82 31.44
CA GLU A 85 24.95 -5.06 32.78
C GLU A 85 26.04 -6.14 32.78
N ILE A 86 25.78 -7.27 32.11
CA ILE A 86 26.77 -8.35 31.93
C ILE A 86 28.00 -7.84 31.17
N TRP A 87 27.79 -7.07 30.11
CA TRP A 87 28.86 -6.50 29.27
C TRP A 87 29.73 -5.50 30.03
N MET A 88 29.12 -4.66 30.87
CA MET A 88 29.81 -3.64 31.66
C MET A 88 30.47 -4.18 32.93
N THR A 89 30.16 -5.41 33.33
CA THR A 89 30.75 -6.07 34.50
C THR A 89 32.21 -6.46 34.21
N PRO A 90 33.21 -5.95 34.97
CA PRO A 90 34.60 -6.32 34.78
C PRO A 90 34.84 -7.82 35.02
N ARG A 91 35.54 -8.48 34.10
CA ARG A 91 35.89 -9.91 34.22
C ARG A 91 37.39 -10.13 34.11
N PRO A 92 37.94 -11.12 34.84
CA PRO A 92 39.37 -11.41 34.82
C PRO A 92 39.76 -12.26 33.60
N TYR A 93 40.88 -11.91 32.98
CA TYR A 93 41.49 -12.65 31.87
C TYR A 93 43.00 -12.82 32.11
N PRO A 94 43.58 -13.99 31.82
CA PRO A 94 45.05 -14.16 31.87
C PRO A 94 45.75 -13.23 30.87
N LYS A 95 46.85 -12.58 31.28
CA LYS A 95 47.64 -11.69 30.40
C LYS A 95 48.08 -12.37 29.11
N ALA A 96 48.44 -13.65 29.20
CA ALA A 96 48.85 -14.45 28.05
C ALA A 96 47.73 -14.71 27.03
N SER A 97 46.46 -14.56 27.44
CA SER A 97 45.30 -14.81 26.58
C SER A 97 44.80 -13.57 25.84
N ILE A 98 45.06 -12.37 26.35
CA ILE A 98 44.53 -11.13 25.79
C ILE A 98 45.37 -10.62 24.60
N GLU A 99 44.74 -9.87 23.70
CA GLU A 99 45.43 -9.11 22.66
C GLU A 99 45.30 -7.62 23.00
N ARG A 100 46.41 -6.97 23.38
CA ARG A 100 46.40 -5.54 23.73
C ARG A 100 46.30 -4.70 22.45
N ILE A 101 45.34 -3.77 22.42
CA ILE A 101 45.12 -2.87 21.28
C ILE A 101 45.88 -1.55 21.51
N ASP A 102 45.69 -0.94 22.67
CA ASP A 102 46.33 0.30 23.08
C ASP A 102 46.49 0.35 24.61
N ASP A 103 46.85 1.51 25.18
CA ASP A 103 47.07 1.67 26.63
C ASP A 103 45.83 1.39 27.48
N ARG A 104 44.63 1.59 26.91
CA ARG A 104 43.34 1.51 27.59
C ARG A 104 42.46 0.35 27.12
N HIS A 105 42.79 -0.30 26.00
CA HIS A 105 41.94 -1.32 25.40
C HIS A 105 42.66 -2.61 25.05
N ALA A 106 41.92 -3.72 25.14
CA ALA A 106 42.36 -5.03 24.74
C ALA A 106 41.18 -5.88 24.24
N ARG A 107 41.50 -7.00 23.59
CA ARG A 107 40.56 -8.10 23.36
C ARG A 107 40.79 -9.19 24.39
N PRO A 108 39.73 -9.87 24.87
CA PRO A 108 39.86 -10.96 25.82
C PRO A 108 40.59 -12.18 25.23
N HIS A 109 40.59 -12.31 23.90
CA HIS A 109 41.35 -13.29 23.15
C HIS A 109 41.54 -12.82 21.70
N SER A 110 42.62 -13.24 21.03
CA SER A 110 42.91 -12.87 19.62
C SER A 110 41.83 -13.33 18.62
N ALA A 111 41.03 -14.32 19.00
CA ALA A 111 39.89 -14.81 18.22
C ALA A 111 38.58 -14.06 18.49
N VAL A 112 38.54 -13.18 19.49
CA VAL A 112 37.35 -12.41 19.86
C VAL A 112 37.50 -11.00 19.27
N PRO A 113 36.59 -10.56 18.38
CA PRO A 113 36.77 -9.29 17.68
C PRO A 113 36.46 -8.07 18.55
N TRP A 114 35.88 -8.27 19.74
CA TRP A 114 35.36 -7.18 20.57
C TRP A 114 36.46 -6.40 21.29
N LYS A 115 36.48 -5.09 21.06
CA LYS A 115 37.30 -4.15 21.81
C LYS A 115 36.68 -3.95 23.20
N MET A 116 37.50 -4.09 24.24
CA MET A 116 37.10 -3.95 25.65
C MET A 116 38.05 -3.01 26.37
N GLU A 117 37.58 -2.36 27.43
CA GLU A 117 38.37 -1.45 28.26
C GLU A 117 39.12 -2.21 29.36
N ILE A 118 40.39 -1.87 29.55
CA ILE A 118 41.23 -2.37 30.63
C ILE A 118 40.89 -1.59 31.90
N VAL A 119 40.26 -2.27 32.86
CA VAL A 119 39.83 -1.68 34.13
C VAL A 119 40.98 -1.64 35.13
N LYS A 120 41.71 -2.74 35.24
CA LYS A 120 42.90 -2.88 36.11
C LYS A 120 43.74 -4.09 35.71
N GLU A 121 45.01 -4.08 36.12
CA GLU A 121 45.92 -5.22 35.98
C GLU A 121 46.48 -5.62 37.34
N GLU A 122 46.41 -6.90 37.69
CA GLU A 122 46.90 -7.44 38.96
C GLU A 122 47.65 -8.76 38.67
N GLY A 123 48.96 -8.76 38.91
CA GLY A 123 49.82 -9.91 38.60
C GLY A 123 49.72 -10.33 37.13
N ASP A 124 49.35 -11.60 36.90
CA ASP A 124 49.16 -12.19 35.57
C ASP A 124 47.71 -12.08 35.04
N THR A 125 46.89 -11.24 35.67
CA THR A 125 45.47 -11.06 35.31
C THR A 125 45.19 -9.62 34.86
N VAL A 126 44.40 -9.47 33.80
CA VAL A 126 43.84 -8.21 33.31
C VAL A 126 42.33 -8.27 33.45
N TRP A 127 41.76 -7.25 34.08
CA TRP A 127 40.31 -7.12 34.20
C TRP A 127 39.78 -6.28 33.05
N LEU A 128 38.97 -6.88 32.20
CA LEU A 128 38.35 -6.22 31.05
C LEU A 128 36.86 -6.01 31.31
N ARG A 129 36.34 -4.85 30.91
CA ARG A 129 34.90 -4.60 30.80
C ARG A 129 34.55 -4.17 29.38
N GLY A 130 33.30 -4.35 29.01
CA GLY A 130 32.78 -3.85 27.75
C GLY A 130 32.84 -2.33 27.62
N ILE A 131 32.89 -1.84 26.38
CA ILE A 131 32.71 -0.41 26.07
C ILE A 131 31.22 -0.07 26.18
N PRO A 132 30.82 1.08 26.76
CA PRO A 132 29.42 1.52 26.86
C PRO A 132 28.65 1.37 25.54
N ALA A 133 27.38 0.98 25.60
CA ALA A 133 26.61 0.63 24.41
C ALA A 133 26.33 1.84 23.48
N GLU A 134 26.36 3.06 24.02
CA GLU A 134 26.20 4.29 23.25
C GLU A 134 27.42 4.60 22.36
N ASP A 135 28.58 4.03 22.66
CA ASP A 135 29.84 4.31 21.96
C ASP A 135 29.91 3.56 20.61
N PRO A 136 30.25 4.23 19.49
CA PRO A 136 30.36 3.60 18.17
C PRO A 136 31.34 2.43 18.07
N GLU A 137 32.35 2.36 18.94
CA GLU A 137 33.32 1.26 18.98
C GLU A 137 32.83 0.05 19.79
N SER A 138 31.69 0.16 20.47
CA SER A 138 31.12 -0.90 21.28
C SER A 138 30.56 -2.03 20.42
N ALA A 139 30.76 -3.27 20.88
CA ALA A 139 30.11 -4.44 20.30
C ALA A 139 28.58 -4.40 20.44
N LEU A 140 28.05 -3.63 21.40
CA LEU A 140 26.62 -3.45 21.63
C LEU A 140 26.00 -2.27 20.86
N HIS A 141 26.80 -1.45 20.17
CA HIS A 141 26.34 -0.18 19.58
C HIS A 141 25.17 -0.34 18.60
N LYS A 142 25.22 -1.38 17.76
CA LYS A 142 24.14 -1.66 16.82
C LYS A 142 22.83 -1.99 17.54
N ALA A 143 22.87 -2.83 18.56
CA ALA A 143 21.70 -3.22 19.33
C ALA A 143 21.13 -2.04 20.13
N TRP A 144 22.00 -1.17 20.65
CA TRP A 144 21.59 0.09 21.28
C TRP A 144 20.88 1.03 20.28
N LEU A 145 21.45 1.24 19.09
CA LEU A 145 20.81 2.04 18.04
C LEU A 145 19.44 1.49 17.63
N ASP A 146 19.31 0.16 17.53
CA ASP A 146 18.04 -0.48 17.20
C ASP A 146 17.01 -0.30 18.32
N GLN A 147 17.41 -0.33 19.59
CA GLN A 147 16.54 0.02 20.73
C GLN A 147 16.11 1.49 20.68
N GLN A 148 17.05 2.42 20.47
CA GLN A 148 16.76 3.86 20.39
C GLN A 148 15.78 4.17 19.26
N LYS A 149 15.91 3.52 18.10
CA LYS A 149 14.93 3.64 17.01
C LYS A 149 13.56 3.10 17.41
N GLY A 150 13.51 1.96 18.10
CA GLY A 150 12.26 1.39 18.59
C GLY A 150 11.55 2.31 19.58
N GLU A 151 12.29 2.87 20.55
CA GLU A 151 11.79 3.83 21.53
C GLU A 151 11.32 5.12 20.89
N ALA A 152 12.09 5.68 19.95
CA ALA A 152 11.68 6.88 19.19
C ALA A 152 10.42 6.63 18.35
N THR A 153 10.29 5.44 17.76
CA THR A 153 9.08 5.05 17.00
C THR A 153 7.86 4.93 17.91
N LEU A 154 8.04 4.31 19.09
CA LEU A 154 6.98 4.20 20.10
C LEU A 154 6.59 5.57 20.67
N LEU A 155 7.56 6.45 20.89
CA LEU A 155 7.32 7.81 21.37
C LEU A 155 6.60 8.63 20.31
N ALA A 156 7.05 8.60 19.05
CA ALA A 156 6.36 9.27 17.95
C ALA A 156 4.94 8.74 17.75
N LYS A 157 4.73 7.43 17.94
CA LYS A 157 3.39 6.84 17.94
C LYS A 157 2.55 7.35 19.11
N ARG A 158 3.09 7.41 20.33
CA ARG A 158 2.38 7.97 21.49
C ARG A 158 2.07 9.44 21.32
N GLU A 159 3.02 10.25 20.85
CA GLU A 159 2.81 11.67 20.57
C GLU A 159 1.74 11.87 19.48
N PHE A 160 1.71 10.98 18.47
CA PHE A 160 0.65 10.93 17.46
C PHE A 160 -0.71 10.56 18.08
N ASP A 161 -0.77 9.49 18.88
CA ASP A 161 -1.99 9.05 19.58
C ASP A 161 -2.48 10.10 20.61
N GLU A 162 -1.57 10.80 21.29
CA GLU A 162 -1.87 11.87 22.26
C GLU A 162 -2.36 13.16 21.57
N LYS A 163 -1.86 13.46 20.36
CA LYS A 163 -2.25 14.65 19.59
C LYS A 163 -3.62 14.51 18.93
N ILE A 164 -3.98 13.31 18.49
CA ILE A 164 -5.19 13.05 17.68
C ILE A 164 -6.31 12.41 18.52
N GLY A 165 -6.03 12.09 19.79
CA GLY A 165 -6.95 11.40 20.70
C GLY A 165 -7.03 9.90 20.41
N PRO A 166 -7.66 9.10 21.30
CA PRO A 166 -7.91 7.69 21.02
C PRO A 166 -8.77 7.63 19.77
N GLY A 167 -8.22 7.12 18.66
CA GLY A 167 -8.98 7.03 17.42
C GLY A 167 -10.25 6.22 17.59
N GLU A 168 -11.24 6.45 16.74
CA GLU A 168 -12.48 5.67 16.79
C GLU A 168 -12.16 4.20 16.49
N PHE A 169 -12.63 3.30 17.35
CA PHE A 169 -12.52 1.86 17.14
C PHE A 169 -13.90 1.28 16.91
N LEU A 170 -13.98 0.31 16.00
CA LEU A 170 -15.12 -0.59 15.94
C LEU A 170 -15.30 -1.24 17.32
N ASN A 171 -16.54 -1.57 17.68
CA ASN A 171 -16.76 -2.44 18.81
C ASN A 171 -16.33 -3.87 18.46
N PHE A 172 -15.12 -4.29 18.88
CA PHE A 172 -14.62 -5.63 18.59
C PHE A 172 -15.37 -6.75 19.32
N GLU A 173 -16.11 -6.42 20.38
CA GLU A 173 -16.97 -7.35 21.12
C GLU A 173 -18.31 -7.60 20.40
N GLU A 174 -18.62 -6.85 19.35
CA GLU A 174 -19.84 -7.03 18.57
C GLU A 174 -19.81 -8.37 17.80
N ASP A 175 -20.89 -9.12 17.95
CA ASP A 175 -21.09 -10.38 17.23
C ASP A 175 -21.21 -10.11 15.72
N LEU A 176 -20.60 -10.98 14.92
CA LEU A 176 -20.80 -10.95 13.47
C LEU A 176 -22.22 -11.37 13.14
N VAL A 177 -22.97 -10.47 12.52
CA VAL A 177 -24.26 -10.78 11.92
C VAL A 177 -24.08 -10.77 10.40
N PRO A 178 -24.35 -11.89 9.70
CA PRO A 178 -24.33 -11.91 8.25
C PRO A 178 -25.21 -10.79 7.70
N PRO A 179 -24.80 -10.13 6.59
CA PRO A 179 -25.57 -9.03 6.06
C PRO A 179 -26.90 -9.56 5.55
N SER A 180 -27.93 -8.71 5.66
CA SER A 180 -29.22 -9.02 5.05
C SER A 180 -29.06 -9.01 3.53
N THR A 181 -29.63 -10.03 2.87
CA THR A 181 -29.56 -10.19 1.42
C THR A 181 -30.91 -9.89 0.78
N ILE A 182 -30.87 -9.31 -0.42
CA ILE A 182 -32.07 -9.07 -1.25
C ILE A 182 -31.81 -9.53 -2.69
N ASN A 183 -32.88 -9.63 -3.48
CA ASN A 183 -32.84 -9.81 -4.93
C ASN A 183 -33.50 -8.59 -5.60
N ALA A 184 -32.74 -7.51 -5.77
CA ALA A 184 -33.26 -6.24 -6.31
C ALA A 184 -32.72 -5.90 -7.70
N VAL A 185 -31.49 -6.31 -8.01
CA VAL A 185 -30.87 -6.16 -9.33
C VAL A 185 -30.39 -7.51 -9.84
N SER A 186 -30.40 -7.66 -11.16
CA SER A 186 -29.84 -8.79 -11.89
C SER A 186 -28.77 -8.28 -12.85
N PHE A 187 -27.85 -9.15 -13.26
CA PHE A 187 -26.77 -8.77 -14.15
C PHE A 187 -26.67 -9.71 -15.35
N LYS A 188 -26.41 -9.12 -16.51
CA LYS A 188 -26.01 -9.84 -17.72
C LYS A 188 -24.58 -9.48 -18.06
N ARG A 189 -23.77 -10.47 -18.40
CA ARG A 189 -22.40 -10.23 -18.86
C ARG A 189 -22.41 -9.51 -20.22
N GLY A 190 -21.60 -8.46 -20.33
CA GLY A 190 -21.27 -7.77 -21.58
C GLY A 190 -19.77 -7.86 -21.88
N GLY A 191 -19.32 -7.14 -22.90
CA GLY A 191 -17.90 -6.97 -23.23
C GLY A 191 -17.20 -8.27 -23.60
N GLU A 192 -17.87 -9.18 -24.33
CA GLU A 192 -17.32 -10.52 -24.64
C GLU A 192 -16.00 -10.48 -25.43
N SER A 193 -15.72 -9.37 -26.13
CA SER A 193 -14.51 -9.17 -26.92
C SER A 193 -13.37 -8.48 -26.15
N LEU A 194 -13.58 -8.14 -24.88
CA LEU A 194 -12.55 -7.56 -24.03
C LEU A 194 -11.55 -8.63 -23.53
N PRO A 195 -10.33 -8.23 -23.14
CA PRO A 195 -9.35 -9.16 -22.59
C PRO A 195 -9.90 -9.92 -21.37
N ASP A 196 -9.79 -11.24 -21.36
CA ASP A 196 -10.24 -12.15 -20.28
C ASP A 196 -9.09 -12.64 -19.37
N VAL A 197 -7.90 -12.05 -19.57
CA VAL A 197 -6.72 -12.23 -18.73
C VAL A 197 -6.16 -10.84 -18.46
N GLY A 198 -5.80 -10.54 -17.21
CA GLY A 198 -5.41 -9.19 -16.82
C GLY A 198 -4.15 -9.13 -15.98
N LYS A 199 -3.41 -8.05 -16.19
CA LYS A 199 -2.29 -7.64 -15.35
C LYS A 199 -2.65 -6.35 -14.61
N TRP A 200 -1.78 -5.90 -13.71
CA TRP A 200 -2.05 -4.69 -12.94
C TRP A 200 -2.25 -3.48 -13.84
N GLN A 201 -3.41 -2.84 -13.66
CA GLN A 201 -3.87 -1.56 -14.21
C GLN A 201 -4.70 -0.94 -13.07
N MET A 202 -4.46 0.32 -12.70
CA MET A 202 -5.03 0.90 -11.47
C MET A 202 -6.40 1.54 -11.66
N GLY A 203 -6.81 1.76 -12.91
CA GLY A 203 -8.09 2.38 -13.23
C GLY A 203 -8.47 2.19 -14.70
N LEU A 204 -9.57 2.84 -15.07
CA LEU A 204 -10.17 2.87 -16.39
C LEU A 204 -11.04 4.12 -16.50
N ASP A 205 -11.28 4.59 -17.72
CA ASP A 205 -12.18 5.71 -17.97
C ASP A 205 -13.00 5.54 -19.25
N PHE A 206 -14.02 6.38 -19.40
CA PHE A 206 -14.90 6.41 -20.55
C PHE A 206 -14.94 7.79 -21.18
N ALA A 207 -14.97 7.81 -22.51
CA ALA A 207 -15.24 9.00 -23.30
C ALA A 207 -15.70 8.57 -24.70
N ASP A 208 -16.33 9.46 -25.45
CA ASP A 208 -16.67 9.22 -26.85
C ASP A 208 -15.48 9.63 -27.73
N PHE A 209 -14.55 8.70 -28.00
CA PHE A 209 -13.30 8.99 -28.71
C PHE A 209 -13.53 9.14 -30.22
N ASN A 210 -14.55 8.48 -30.75
CA ASN A 210 -14.85 8.45 -32.18
C ASN A 210 -16.00 9.39 -32.60
N LYS A 211 -16.67 10.04 -31.63
CA LYS A 211 -17.80 10.97 -31.77
C LYS A 211 -19.08 10.32 -32.32
N ASP A 212 -19.33 9.04 -32.00
CA ASP A 212 -20.53 8.31 -32.42
C ASP A 212 -21.70 8.40 -31.43
N GLY A 213 -21.48 9.04 -30.27
CA GLY A 213 -22.47 9.20 -29.22
C GLY A 213 -22.54 8.04 -28.24
N HIS A 214 -21.63 7.07 -28.31
CA HIS A 214 -21.51 5.97 -27.36
C HIS A 214 -20.25 6.13 -26.50
N LEU A 215 -20.31 5.59 -25.27
CA LEU A 215 -19.15 5.57 -24.39
C LEU A 215 -18.16 4.52 -24.87
N ASP A 216 -16.95 4.96 -25.20
CA ASP A 216 -15.81 4.07 -25.44
C ASP A 216 -14.98 3.93 -24.16
N LEU A 217 -14.33 2.79 -24.01
CA LEU A 217 -13.50 2.46 -22.86
C LEU A 217 -12.03 2.75 -23.15
N VAL A 218 -11.33 3.42 -22.23
CA VAL A 218 -9.87 3.50 -22.21
C VAL A 218 -9.31 2.86 -20.94
N VAL A 219 -8.24 2.07 -21.11
CA VAL A 219 -7.47 1.48 -20.02
C VAL A 219 -5.99 1.79 -20.16
N PRO A 220 -5.26 1.97 -19.04
CA PRO A 220 -3.83 2.28 -19.06
C PRO A 220 -3.03 1.05 -19.55
N PRO A 221 -1.73 1.20 -19.86
CA PRO A 221 -0.88 0.08 -20.23
C PRO A 221 -0.89 -1.02 -19.16
N GLU A 222 -0.83 -2.27 -19.59
CA GLU A 222 -0.63 -3.39 -18.68
C GLU A 222 0.78 -3.38 -18.08
N ARG A 223 0.88 -3.79 -16.81
CA ARG A 223 2.18 -4.04 -16.17
C ARG A 223 3.02 -5.03 -16.99
N LEU A 224 4.28 -4.66 -17.26
CA LEU A 224 5.23 -5.48 -18.02
C LEU A 224 4.74 -5.83 -19.45
N ALA A 225 3.93 -4.97 -20.07
CA ALA A 225 3.62 -5.09 -21.49
C ALA A 225 4.90 -4.95 -22.35
N MET A 226 4.97 -5.72 -23.44
CA MET A 226 6.09 -5.63 -24.39
C MET A 226 6.03 -4.34 -25.23
N ASP A 227 4.81 -3.89 -25.55
CA ASP A 227 4.53 -2.61 -26.21
C ASP A 227 3.57 -1.82 -25.31
N PRO A 228 4.08 -1.15 -24.26
CA PRO A 228 3.23 -0.50 -23.28
C PRO A 228 2.64 0.78 -23.89
N HIS A 229 1.32 0.80 -24.06
CA HIS A 229 0.52 1.99 -24.36
C HIS A 229 -0.91 1.78 -23.85
N PRO A 230 -1.72 2.83 -23.67
CA PRO A 230 -3.13 2.66 -23.36
C PRO A 230 -3.85 1.87 -24.46
N MET A 231 -4.93 1.20 -24.08
CA MET A 231 -5.82 0.51 -25.01
C MET A 231 -7.17 1.21 -25.00
N ILE A 232 -7.71 1.47 -26.19
CA ILE A 232 -9.05 2.03 -26.37
C ILE A 232 -9.92 0.95 -27.00
N PHE A 233 -11.14 0.82 -26.50
CA PHE A 233 -12.15 -0.08 -27.03
C PHE A 233 -13.41 0.71 -27.33
N LEU A 234 -13.85 0.69 -28.59
CA LEU A 234 -15.03 1.43 -29.01
C LEU A 234 -16.29 0.71 -28.56
N GLY A 235 -17.18 1.44 -27.90
CA GLY A 235 -18.46 0.95 -27.39
C GLY A 235 -19.52 0.89 -28.50
N ASP A 236 -20.50 0.00 -28.36
CA ASP A 236 -21.63 -0.12 -29.29
C ASP A 236 -22.94 0.49 -28.76
N GLY A 237 -22.87 1.12 -27.58
CA GLY A 237 -24.02 1.67 -26.86
C GLY A 237 -24.97 0.61 -26.29
N LYS A 238 -24.55 -0.66 -26.21
CA LYS A 238 -25.32 -1.78 -25.66
C LYS A 238 -24.52 -2.60 -24.66
N GLY A 239 -23.35 -2.10 -24.25
CA GLY A 239 -22.46 -2.78 -23.30
C GLY A 239 -21.43 -3.72 -23.93
N ASP A 240 -21.28 -3.75 -25.25
CA ASP A 240 -20.20 -4.45 -25.94
C ASP A 240 -19.16 -3.49 -26.50
N PHE A 241 -17.94 -4.01 -26.67
CA PHE A 241 -16.75 -3.22 -26.99
C PHE A 241 -15.88 -3.92 -28.04
N ARG A 242 -15.18 -3.15 -28.86
CA ARG A 242 -14.17 -3.66 -29.81
C ARG A 242 -12.86 -2.90 -29.71
N TYR A 243 -11.74 -3.61 -29.74
CA TYR A 243 -10.42 -2.96 -29.72
C TYR A 243 -10.25 -1.98 -30.90
N TRP A 244 -9.68 -0.82 -30.60
CA TRP A 244 -9.40 0.23 -31.58
C TRP A 244 -7.91 0.31 -31.90
N ASP A 245 -7.56 -0.25 -33.05
CA ASP A 245 -6.17 -0.34 -33.54
C ASP A 245 -5.68 0.92 -34.28
N GLN A 246 -6.55 1.92 -34.46
CA GLN A 246 -6.19 3.15 -35.21
C GLN A 246 -5.49 4.19 -34.34
N ALA A 247 -5.60 4.09 -33.01
CA ALA A 247 -4.98 5.03 -32.09
C ALA A 247 -3.45 5.00 -32.23
N LYS A 248 -2.83 6.17 -32.40
CA LYS A 248 -1.36 6.28 -32.55
C LYS A 248 -0.72 6.95 -31.36
N TRP A 249 0.17 6.23 -30.70
CA TRP A 249 0.81 6.64 -29.46
C TRP A 249 2.16 7.32 -29.68
N SER A 250 2.52 8.26 -28.79
CA SER A 250 3.88 8.81 -28.74
C SER A 250 4.89 7.73 -28.38
N ARG A 251 6.04 7.69 -29.06
CA ARG A 251 7.16 6.80 -28.73
C ARG A 251 8.09 7.35 -27.65
N GLU A 252 7.90 8.62 -27.28
CA GLU A 252 8.74 9.32 -26.30
C GLU A 252 8.16 9.22 -24.88
N ALA A 253 6.90 8.79 -24.76
CA ALA A 253 6.22 8.68 -23.48
C ALA A 253 6.78 7.51 -22.66
N PRO A 254 7.03 7.73 -21.36
CA PRO A 254 7.56 6.69 -20.49
C PRO A 254 6.43 5.84 -19.93
N TYR A 255 5.76 5.03 -20.77
CA TYR A 255 4.59 4.24 -20.36
C TYR A 255 4.91 3.18 -19.30
N ASP A 256 3.99 2.99 -18.37
CA ASP A 256 3.89 1.85 -17.45
C ASP A 256 2.43 1.75 -16.99
N TYR A 257 2.11 0.76 -16.16
CA TYR A 257 0.80 0.70 -15.53
C TYR A 257 0.56 1.87 -14.56
N GLY A 258 -0.70 2.15 -14.29
CA GLY A 258 -1.13 3.24 -13.42
C GLY A 258 -2.61 3.53 -13.65
N ASP A 259 -3.00 4.79 -13.50
CA ASP A 259 -4.38 5.25 -13.66
C ASP A 259 -4.46 6.25 -14.83
N ILE A 260 -5.65 6.36 -15.41
CA ILE A 260 -5.92 7.14 -16.62
C ILE A 260 -7.26 7.85 -16.51
N LYS A 261 -7.32 9.10 -16.98
CA LYS A 261 -8.57 9.83 -17.15
C LYS A 261 -8.66 10.46 -18.53
N ALA A 262 -9.88 10.56 -19.05
CA ALA A 262 -10.19 11.06 -20.38
C ALA A 262 -11.06 12.31 -20.28
N ALA A 263 -10.64 13.39 -20.95
CA ALA A 263 -11.38 14.64 -21.02
C ALA A 263 -10.81 15.52 -22.15
N ASP A 264 -11.51 16.57 -22.57
CA ASP A 264 -10.94 17.60 -23.46
C ASP A 264 -10.21 18.66 -22.59
N PHE A 265 -8.88 18.54 -22.49
CA PHE A 265 -8.09 19.42 -21.62
C PHE A 265 -7.64 20.70 -22.33
N ASP A 266 -7.50 20.71 -23.66
CA ASP A 266 -7.11 21.93 -24.39
C ASP A 266 -8.25 22.65 -25.14
N GLY A 267 -9.48 22.12 -25.03
CA GLY A 267 -10.70 22.75 -25.54
C GLY A 267 -10.83 22.64 -27.06
N ASP A 268 -10.12 21.71 -27.70
CA ASP A 268 -10.14 21.52 -29.14
C ASP A 268 -11.29 20.60 -29.62
N GLY A 269 -12.04 20.04 -28.68
CA GLY A 269 -13.17 19.14 -28.90
C GLY A 269 -12.74 17.69 -29.16
N HIS A 270 -11.48 17.31 -28.99
CA HIS A 270 -11.00 15.94 -29.02
C HIS A 270 -10.74 15.42 -27.61
N VAL A 271 -10.90 14.11 -27.41
CA VAL A 271 -10.62 13.48 -26.13
C VAL A 271 -9.11 13.41 -25.92
N ASP A 272 -8.62 14.06 -24.88
CA ASP A 272 -7.27 13.95 -24.35
C ASP A 272 -7.23 12.93 -23.20
N LEU A 273 -6.01 12.58 -22.78
CA LEU A 273 -5.77 11.63 -21.69
C LEU A 273 -4.77 12.19 -20.69
N VAL A 274 -5.05 12.10 -19.40
CA VAL A 274 -4.04 12.26 -18.34
C VAL A 274 -3.69 10.91 -17.74
N MET A 275 -2.40 10.65 -17.52
CA MET A 275 -1.91 9.42 -16.94
C MET A 275 -1.05 9.65 -15.69
N ALA A 276 -1.42 8.97 -14.61
CA ALA A 276 -0.53 8.71 -13.48
C ALA A 276 0.19 7.39 -13.74
N THR A 277 1.53 7.39 -13.74
CA THR A 277 2.33 6.24 -14.17
C THR A 277 3.28 5.77 -13.08
N HIS A 278 3.27 4.45 -12.81
CA HIS A 278 4.11 3.79 -11.82
C HIS A 278 5.59 4.15 -11.97
N PHE A 279 6.16 4.71 -10.89
CA PHE A 279 7.53 5.20 -10.74
C PHE A 279 8.01 6.16 -11.83
N LYS A 280 7.09 6.82 -12.52
CA LYS A 280 7.38 7.71 -13.64
C LYS A 280 6.64 9.04 -13.48
N GLY A 281 7.01 10.01 -14.33
CA GLY A 281 6.32 11.30 -14.38
C GLY A 281 4.88 11.15 -14.85
N GLN A 282 4.07 12.16 -14.55
CA GLN A 282 2.68 12.25 -14.97
C GLN A 282 2.61 13.02 -16.28
N TYR A 283 1.77 12.58 -17.21
CA TYR A 283 1.70 13.14 -18.57
C TYR A 283 0.27 13.33 -19.02
N VAL A 284 0.05 14.41 -19.76
CA VAL A 284 -1.14 14.59 -20.61
C VAL A 284 -0.76 14.22 -22.05
N PHE A 285 -1.65 13.49 -22.71
CA PHE A 285 -1.59 13.09 -24.11
C PHE A 285 -2.75 13.78 -24.81
N TYR A 286 -2.42 14.72 -25.69
CA TYR A 286 -3.45 15.46 -26.41
C TYR A 286 -3.92 14.63 -27.61
N GLY A 287 -5.24 14.43 -27.67
CA GLY A 287 -5.93 13.83 -28.79
C GLY A 287 -5.87 14.72 -30.03
N SER A 288 -6.36 14.20 -31.13
CA SER A 288 -6.46 14.96 -32.38
C SER A 288 -7.50 14.35 -33.30
N GLU A 289 -7.89 15.10 -34.33
CA GLU A 289 -8.84 14.66 -35.36
C GLU A 289 -8.47 13.33 -36.03
N ASN A 290 -7.18 13.00 -36.10
CA ASN A 290 -6.69 11.76 -36.69
C ASN A 290 -6.43 10.65 -35.66
N TYR A 291 -7.00 10.78 -34.46
CA TYR A 291 -6.89 9.82 -33.36
C TYR A 291 -5.43 9.56 -32.92
N GLU A 292 -4.59 10.59 -33.02
CA GLU A 292 -3.20 10.55 -32.58
C GLU A 292 -3.04 11.16 -31.20
N PHE A 293 -2.28 10.48 -30.34
CA PHE A 293 -1.87 10.87 -28.98
C PHE A 293 -0.34 11.09 -28.93
N ARG A 294 0.19 11.76 -29.96
CA ARG A 294 1.65 11.97 -30.12
C ARG A 294 2.15 13.21 -29.40
N ARG A 295 1.31 14.23 -29.26
CA ARG A 295 1.62 15.44 -28.50
C ARG A 295 1.45 15.11 -27.02
N ILE A 296 2.55 15.13 -26.29
CA ILE A 296 2.55 14.84 -24.85
C ILE A 296 3.13 16.01 -24.07
N GLN A 297 2.65 16.19 -22.85
CA GLN A 297 3.18 17.17 -21.91
C GLN A 297 3.38 16.55 -20.54
N LYS A 298 4.60 16.68 -20.01
CA LYS A 298 4.88 16.31 -18.63
C LYS A 298 4.25 17.34 -17.69
N LEU A 299 3.49 16.86 -16.71
CA LEU A 299 2.89 17.70 -15.69
C LEU A 299 3.91 18.06 -14.59
N PRO A 300 3.82 19.26 -14.00
CA PRO A 300 4.62 19.63 -12.84
C PRO A 300 4.21 18.81 -11.60
N SER A 301 5.18 18.54 -10.74
CA SER A 301 4.96 17.90 -9.44
C SER A 301 5.69 18.68 -8.34
N PRO A 302 5.32 18.49 -7.06
CA PRO A 302 5.98 19.13 -5.92
C PRO A 302 7.47 18.80 -5.82
N ASP A 303 7.84 17.59 -6.26
CA ASP A 303 9.21 17.12 -6.39
C ASP A 303 9.27 16.12 -7.55
N PRO A 304 10.27 16.18 -8.44
CA PRO A 304 10.37 15.28 -9.60
C PRO A 304 10.52 13.80 -9.24
N ARG A 305 10.79 13.47 -7.96
CA ARG A 305 10.89 12.10 -7.43
C ARG A 305 9.56 11.58 -6.89
N VAL A 306 8.58 12.45 -6.64
CA VAL A 306 7.24 12.02 -6.26
C VAL A 306 6.53 11.52 -7.51
N THR A 307 6.10 10.26 -7.45
CA THR A 307 5.40 9.56 -8.52
C THR A 307 4.01 9.17 -8.04
N SER A 308 3.12 8.86 -8.98
CA SER A 308 1.72 8.56 -8.68
C SER A 308 1.20 7.46 -9.59
N ARG A 309 0.25 6.69 -9.07
CA ARG A 309 -0.55 5.71 -9.79
C ARG A 309 -2.06 6.00 -9.70
N ALA A 310 -2.44 7.19 -9.24
CA ALA A 310 -3.83 7.57 -8.98
C ALA A 310 -4.04 9.02 -9.41
N VAL A 311 -5.03 9.27 -10.25
CA VAL A 311 -5.35 10.61 -10.77
C VAL A 311 -6.86 10.84 -10.79
N THR A 312 -7.26 12.06 -10.43
CA THR A 312 -8.63 12.53 -10.60
C THR A 312 -8.65 13.86 -11.33
N VAL A 313 -9.79 14.19 -11.93
CA VAL A 313 -10.00 15.34 -12.81
C VAL A 313 -11.22 16.10 -12.29
N ALA A 314 -11.10 17.40 -12.11
CA ALA A 314 -12.20 18.30 -11.77
C ALA A 314 -11.78 19.74 -12.08
N ASP A 315 -12.74 20.66 -12.16
CA ASP A 315 -12.43 22.10 -12.18
C ASP A 315 -12.25 22.59 -10.74
N PHE A 316 -11.01 22.54 -10.22
CA PHE A 316 -10.75 22.83 -8.81
C PHE A 316 -10.77 24.32 -8.50
N ASP A 317 -10.60 25.20 -9.50
CA ASP A 317 -10.60 26.65 -9.31
C ASP A 317 -11.82 27.39 -9.87
N GLY A 318 -12.72 26.67 -10.52
CA GLY A 318 -13.97 27.20 -11.07
C GLY A 318 -13.76 28.05 -12.31
N ASP A 319 -12.64 27.90 -13.02
CA ASP A 319 -12.31 28.69 -14.21
C ASP A 319 -12.88 28.11 -15.53
N GLY A 320 -13.54 26.94 -15.44
CA GLY A 320 -14.14 26.22 -16.54
C GLY A 320 -13.17 25.30 -17.29
N ARG A 321 -11.89 25.23 -16.90
CA ARG A 321 -10.93 24.26 -17.42
C ARG A 321 -10.74 23.12 -16.42
N LEU A 322 -10.65 21.91 -16.94
CA LEU A 322 -10.41 20.75 -16.10
C LEU A 322 -8.96 20.72 -15.64
N ASP A 323 -8.81 20.66 -14.32
CA ASP A 323 -7.56 20.48 -13.60
C ASP A 323 -7.36 19.00 -13.24
N VAL A 324 -6.19 18.67 -12.68
CA VAL A 324 -5.86 17.30 -12.28
C VAL A 324 -5.29 17.25 -10.88
N ALA A 325 -5.63 16.22 -10.12
CA ALA A 325 -5.07 15.96 -8.81
C ALA A 325 -4.49 14.54 -8.73
N PHE A 326 -3.41 14.40 -7.97
CA PHE A 326 -2.68 13.15 -7.83
C PHE A 326 -2.45 12.80 -6.37
N GLU A 327 -2.44 11.51 -6.09
CA GLU A 327 -1.94 10.94 -4.83
C GLU A 327 -0.63 10.19 -5.10
N ALA A 328 0.38 10.41 -4.25
CA ALA A 328 1.67 9.77 -4.37
C ALA A 328 1.57 8.27 -4.05
N GLU A 329 2.26 7.47 -4.85
CA GLU A 329 2.41 6.04 -4.53
C GLU A 329 3.51 5.79 -3.49
N LEU A 330 4.46 6.72 -3.35
CA LEU A 330 5.59 6.66 -2.43
C LEU A 330 5.99 8.07 -1.98
N ASP A 331 6.48 8.17 -0.75
CA ASP A 331 7.12 9.36 -0.19
C ASP A 331 8.65 9.19 -0.08
N LEU A 332 9.25 8.45 -1.01
CA LEU A 332 10.62 7.93 -0.94
C LEU A 332 11.47 8.32 -2.15
N ASP A 333 12.69 8.82 -1.89
CA ASP A 333 13.75 8.88 -2.91
C ASP A 333 14.34 7.48 -3.10
N LEU A 334 13.94 6.81 -4.18
CA LEU A 334 14.39 5.46 -4.53
C LEU A 334 15.92 5.37 -4.75
N SER A 335 16.57 6.46 -5.17
CA SER A 335 18.02 6.44 -5.44
C SER A 335 18.84 6.44 -4.15
N GLN A 336 18.29 6.99 -3.08
CA GLN A 336 18.95 7.09 -1.77
C GLN A 336 18.32 6.19 -0.71
N ASN A 337 17.18 5.57 -1.02
CA ASN A 337 16.34 4.87 -0.06
C ASN A 337 16.04 5.73 1.18
N LYS A 338 15.69 7.00 0.95
CA LYS A 338 15.43 8.00 2.00
C LYS A 338 14.10 8.71 1.77
N ARG A 339 13.33 8.85 2.84
CA ARG A 339 12.05 9.58 2.81
C ARG A 339 12.25 11.01 2.32
N LEU A 340 11.37 11.46 1.44
CA LEU A 340 11.25 12.84 1.02
C LEU A 340 10.69 13.67 2.19
N LYS A 341 11.46 14.65 2.66
CA LYS A 341 11.05 15.52 3.77
C LYS A 341 10.56 16.86 3.22
N GLY A 342 9.39 17.31 3.68
CA GLY A 342 8.84 18.63 3.32
C GLY A 342 8.19 18.69 1.95
N THR A 343 7.84 17.54 1.36
CA THR A 343 7.16 17.45 0.07
C THR A 343 5.73 16.97 0.30
N THR A 344 4.73 17.60 -0.33
CA THR A 344 3.36 17.10 -0.28
C THR A 344 3.23 15.80 -1.08
N THR A 345 2.37 14.89 -0.63
CA THR A 345 2.10 13.62 -1.31
C THR A 345 0.73 13.59 -1.96
N VAL A 346 -0.06 14.65 -1.85
CA VAL A 346 -1.25 14.88 -2.67
C VAL A 346 -1.12 16.27 -3.26
N TRP A 347 -1.34 16.42 -4.55
CA TRP A 347 -1.16 17.72 -5.20
C TRP A 347 -2.13 17.92 -6.35
N VAL A 348 -2.45 19.19 -6.60
CA VAL A 348 -3.27 19.65 -7.70
C VAL A 348 -2.40 20.36 -8.72
N VAL A 349 -2.68 20.15 -10.00
CA VAL A 349 -2.08 20.86 -11.12
C VAL A 349 -3.20 21.52 -11.90
N ARG A 350 -3.17 22.85 -11.94
CA ARG A 350 -4.17 23.65 -12.65
C ARG A 350 -3.85 23.80 -14.12
N ASN A 351 -4.88 23.66 -14.94
CA ASN A 351 -4.85 23.90 -16.36
C ASN A 351 -5.16 25.38 -16.64
N THR A 352 -4.11 26.18 -16.82
CA THR A 352 -4.28 27.62 -17.09
C THR A 352 -4.14 27.93 -18.57
N GLU A 353 -4.60 29.10 -19.01
CA GLU A 353 -4.36 29.60 -20.39
C GLU A 353 -2.88 29.61 -20.80
N SER A 354 -1.98 29.72 -19.83
CA SER A 354 -0.52 29.68 -20.04
C SER A 354 0.10 28.29 -19.89
N GLY A 355 -0.74 27.25 -19.77
CA GLY A 355 -0.36 25.86 -19.55
C GLY A 355 -0.49 25.41 -18.09
N TRP A 356 -0.15 24.14 -17.88
CA TRP A 356 -0.24 23.46 -16.59
C TRP A 356 0.68 24.06 -15.52
N LYS A 357 0.13 24.35 -14.34
CA LYS A 357 0.86 24.91 -13.20
C LYS A 357 0.56 24.12 -11.94
N LEU A 358 1.59 23.81 -11.16
CA LEU A 358 1.39 23.25 -9.82
C LEU A 358 0.59 24.25 -8.99
N ASP A 359 -0.50 23.80 -8.40
CA ASP A 359 -1.31 24.64 -7.53
C ASP A 359 -0.70 24.76 -6.13
N ARG A 360 -1.34 25.57 -5.30
CA ARG A 360 -1.05 25.60 -3.87
C ARG A 360 -1.27 24.22 -3.23
N THR A 361 -0.32 23.81 -2.41
CA THR A 361 -0.35 22.54 -1.68
C THR A 361 -0.57 22.73 -0.18
N ALA A 362 -0.81 23.98 0.26
CA ALA A 362 -1.08 24.29 1.65
C ALA A 362 -2.38 23.61 2.11
N GLY A 363 -2.31 22.88 3.22
CA GLY A 363 -3.43 22.09 3.75
C GLY A 363 -3.49 20.65 3.23
N LEU A 364 -2.81 20.34 2.12
CA LEU A 364 -2.72 18.97 1.60
C LEU A 364 -1.68 18.15 2.37
N PRO A 365 -1.85 16.82 2.43
CA PRO A 365 -1.03 15.93 3.24
C PRO A 365 0.40 15.78 2.69
N MET A 366 1.37 15.54 3.58
CA MET A 366 2.78 15.34 3.21
C MET A 366 3.27 13.90 3.32
N TYR A 367 2.41 12.97 3.77
CA TYR A 367 2.79 11.61 4.15
C TYR A 367 1.73 10.55 3.87
N VAL A 368 0.62 10.92 3.22
CA VAL A 368 -0.34 9.92 2.74
C VAL A 368 0.18 9.32 1.46
N ILE A 369 0.14 8.01 1.35
CA ILE A 369 0.36 7.31 0.10
C ILE A 369 -0.79 6.35 -0.08
N GLY A 370 -1.16 6.13 -1.34
CA GLY A 370 -2.34 5.37 -1.66
C GLY A 370 -2.45 5.18 -3.16
N ASP A 371 -3.48 4.44 -3.51
CA ASP A 371 -3.78 4.11 -4.89
C ASP A 371 -5.15 4.70 -5.30
N GLY A 372 -5.75 5.59 -4.50
CA GLY A 372 -7.13 6.01 -4.68
C GLY A 372 -7.32 7.47 -4.35
N ILE A 373 -7.62 8.28 -5.36
CA ILE A 373 -7.97 9.69 -5.22
C ILE A 373 -9.24 9.96 -6.02
N THR A 374 -10.17 10.74 -5.49
CA THR A 374 -11.42 11.11 -6.18
C THR A 374 -11.84 12.51 -5.79
N ALA A 375 -12.48 13.23 -6.71
CA ALA A 375 -13.02 14.56 -6.48
C ALA A 375 -14.54 14.57 -6.56
N ALA A 376 -15.18 15.31 -5.67
CA ALA A 376 -16.62 15.60 -5.66
C ALA A 376 -16.87 16.79 -4.72
N ASP A 377 -17.95 17.53 -4.91
CA ASP A 377 -18.40 18.54 -3.96
C ASP A 377 -19.13 17.85 -2.78
N VAL A 378 -18.38 17.45 -1.75
CA VAL A 378 -18.97 16.66 -0.66
C VAL A 378 -19.69 17.53 0.36
N ASP A 379 -19.42 18.83 0.38
CA ASP A 379 -20.05 19.77 1.30
C ASP A 379 -21.06 20.74 0.69
N GLY A 380 -21.24 20.68 -0.63
CA GLY A 380 -22.25 21.44 -1.36
C GLY A 380 -21.88 22.91 -1.51
N ASP A 381 -20.60 23.28 -1.40
CA ASP A 381 -20.15 24.67 -1.54
C ASP A 381 -19.92 25.11 -2.99
N GLY A 382 -20.13 24.19 -3.94
CA GLY A 382 -19.95 24.37 -5.38
C GLY A 382 -18.51 24.20 -5.84
N ARG A 383 -17.58 23.76 -4.99
CA ARG A 383 -16.19 23.45 -5.36
C ARG A 383 -15.91 21.95 -5.18
N PRO A 384 -15.21 21.32 -6.14
CA PRO A 384 -14.74 19.96 -5.95
C PRO A 384 -13.76 19.87 -4.79
N ASP A 385 -14.05 18.97 -3.85
CA ASP A 385 -13.17 18.55 -2.77
C ASP A 385 -12.34 17.33 -3.18
N LEU A 386 -11.38 16.93 -2.35
CA LEU A 386 -10.55 15.74 -2.58
C LEU A 386 -10.79 14.68 -1.51
N THR A 387 -10.95 13.45 -1.95
CA THR A 387 -10.95 12.25 -1.11
C THR A 387 -9.77 11.36 -1.47
N VAL A 388 -9.11 10.78 -0.46
CA VAL A 388 -7.94 9.90 -0.65
C VAL A 388 -8.08 8.60 0.15
N ALA A 389 -7.67 7.51 -0.48
CA ALA A 389 -7.39 6.26 0.20
C ALA A 389 -6.07 6.41 0.99
N ALA A 390 -5.82 5.50 1.93
CA ALA A 390 -4.58 5.50 2.68
C ALA A 390 -4.06 4.07 2.86
N ASN A 391 -2.89 3.82 2.26
CA ASN A 391 -2.11 2.60 2.45
C ASN A 391 -1.22 2.67 3.69
N ALA A 392 -1.66 3.40 4.73
CA ALA A 392 -0.95 3.59 5.98
C ALA A 392 -1.89 3.34 7.17
N THR A 393 -1.46 2.52 8.14
CA THR A 393 -2.24 2.26 9.34
C THR A 393 -2.41 3.52 10.18
N GLY A 394 -3.65 3.81 10.56
CA GLY A 394 -3.99 4.92 11.45
C GLY A 394 -3.98 6.29 10.77
N TRP A 395 -3.91 6.33 9.43
CA TRP A 395 -4.15 7.56 8.68
C TRP A 395 -5.65 7.89 8.70
N ARG A 396 -6.00 9.15 8.92
CA ARG A 396 -7.39 9.58 9.18
C ARG A 396 -7.82 10.80 8.35
N ALA A 397 -6.87 11.52 7.76
CA ALA A 397 -7.11 12.60 6.81
C ALA A 397 -7.51 12.03 5.45
N LEU A 398 -8.77 11.62 5.30
CA LEU A 398 -9.29 11.04 4.06
C LEU A 398 -9.99 12.06 3.16
N VAL A 399 -10.38 13.22 3.70
CA VAL A 399 -11.12 14.27 2.98
C VAL A 399 -10.45 15.63 3.18
N PHE A 400 -10.28 16.36 2.08
CA PHE A 400 -9.70 17.69 2.03
C PHE A 400 -10.64 18.62 1.28
N LEU A 401 -11.20 19.58 2.02
CA LEU A 401 -12.19 20.53 1.55
C LEU A 401 -11.51 21.71 0.84
N ASN A 402 -12.04 22.08 -0.32
CA ASN A 402 -11.50 23.12 -1.17
C ASN A 402 -12.04 24.50 -0.78
N ARG A 403 -11.21 25.30 -0.11
CA ARG A 403 -11.59 26.61 0.44
C ARG A 403 -11.04 27.81 -0.31
N LEU A 404 -10.77 27.70 -1.62
CA LEU A 404 -10.22 28.82 -2.43
C LEU A 404 -10.85 30.19 -2.06
N PRO A 405 -10.03 31.23 -1.78
CA PRO A 405 -8.57 31.32 -1.88
C PRO A 405 -7.80 30.90 -0.61
N GLU A 406 -8.47 30.38 0.42
CA GLU A 406 -7.85 29.84 1.63
C GLU A 406 -7.25 28.45 1.39
N PRO A 407 -6.24 28.00 2.15
CA PRO A 407 -5.68 26.65 2.05
C PRO A 407 -6.74 25.55 2.14
N TRP A 408 -6.40 24.35 1.65
CA TRP A 408 -7.22 23.16 1.82
C TRP A 408 -7.46 22.89 3.32
N VAL A 409 -8.66 22.44 3.66
CA VAL A 409 -9.04 22.13 5.05
C VAL A 409 -9.33 20.64 5.17
N THR A 410 -8.57 19.93 5.99
CA THR A 410 -8.90 18.53 6.32
C THR A 410 -10.17 18.48 7.17
N TRP A 411 -11.04 17.51 6.90
CA TRP A 411 -12.23 17.24 7.74
C TRP A 411 -11.87 16.90 9.20
N ASP A 412 -12.86 16.71 10.06
CA ASP A 412 -12.60 16.16 11.39
C ASP A 412 -12.16 14.69 11.32
N GLU A 413 -10.89 14.47 11.62
CA GLU A 413 -10.27 13.15 11.66
C GLU A 413 -10.67 12.37 12.92
N SER A 414 -11.24 13.00 13.95
CA SER A 414 -11.41 12.44 15.30
C SER A 414 -12.37 11.26 15.38
N ARG A 415 -13.27 11.11 14.41
CA ARG A 415 -14.23 9.99 14.30
C ARG A 415 -13.93 9.00 13.18
N VAL A 416 -12.86 9.24 12.42
CA VAL A 416 -12.38 8.30 11.40
C VAL A 416 -11.72 7.10 12.06
N TYR A 417 -12.02 5.88 11.65
CA TYR A 417 -11.49 4.69 12.32
C TYR A 417 -9.95 4.68 12.38
N GLY A 418 -9.41 4.65 13.61
CA GLY A 418 -7.97 4.66 13.88
C GLY A 418 -7.33 3.28 13.75
N ASN A 419 -6.00 3.19 13.81
CA ASN A 419 -5.25 1.91 13.75
C ASN A 419 -5.68 0.96 12.60
N GLY A 420 -6.14 1.54 11.49
CA GLY A 420 -6.65 0.83 10.33
C GLY A 420 -6.16 1.43 9.02
N PHE A 421 -6.29 0.66 7.95
CA PHE A 421 -6.09 1.11 6.57
C PHE A 421 -7.43 1.49 5.96
N HIS A 422 -7.41 2.39 4.98
CA HIS A 422 -8.58 2.73 4.15
C HIS A 422 -8.19 2.56 2.69
N PHE A 423 -8.31 1.34 2.14
CA PHE A 423 -7.72 0.97 0.84
C PHE A 423 -8.50 1.51 -0.38
N GLY A 424 -9.81 1.67 -0.21
CA GLY A 424 -10.72 2.17 -1.24
C GLY A 424 -11.56 3.29 -0.65
N ILE A 425 -11.78 4.33 -1.44
CA ILE A 425 -12.60 5.48 -1.07
C ILE A 425 -13.47 5.88 -2.25
N SER A 426 -14.69 6.33 -1.98
CA SER A 426 -15.54 6.97 -2.98
C SER A 426 -16.42 8.02 -2.29
N PRO A 427 -16.42 9.27 -2.78
CA PRO A 427 -17.34 10.28 -2.32
C PRO A 427 -18.73 10.11 -2.96
N VAL A 428 -19.71 10.74 -2.33
CA VAL A 428 -21.04 11.02 -2.85
C VAL A 428 -21.25 12.53 -2.69
N GLU A 429 -21.60 13.18 -3.80
CA GLU A 429 -21.83 14.62 -3.86
C GLU A 429 -23.02 15.05 -3.00
N ALA A 430 -22.92 16.23 -2.41
CA ALA A 430 -24.03 16.87 -1.72
C ALA A 430 -25.04 17.40 -2.74
N THR A 431 -26.33 17.25 -2.44
CA THR A 431 -27.43 17.81 -3.21
C THR A 431 -28.27 18.72 -2.31
N ASP A 432 -29.18 19.49 -2.90
CA ASP A 432 -30.10 20.37 -2.15
C ASP A 432 -30.92 19.63 -1.08
N ASP A 433 -31.14 18.33 -1.26
CA ASP A 433 -31.97 17.47 -0.43
C ASP A 433 -31.19 16.41 0.37
N ARG A 434 -29.90 16.22 0.10
CA ARG A 434 -29.09 15.17 0.74
C ARG A 434 -27.66 15.66 1.01
N PRO A 435 -27.14 15.52 2.24
CA PRO A 435 -25.73 15.82 2.51
C PRO A 435 -24.83 14.86 1.75
N GLY A 436 -23.64 15.35 1.36
CA GLY A 436 -22.61 14.48 0.80
C GLY A 436 -22.15 13.43 1.81
N ALA A 437 -21.46 12.41 1.32
CA ALA A 437 -20.94 11.33 2.15
C ALA A 437 -19.63 10.80 1.58
N VAL A 438 -18.83 10.15 2.42
CA VAL A 438 -17.60 9.48 1.99
C VAL A 438 -17.61 8.04 2.45
N TYR A 439 -17.55 7.12 1.50
CA TYR A 439 -17.50 5.69 1.78
C TYR A 439 -16.07 5.20 1.70
N ALA A 440 -15.66 4.40 2.67
CA ALA A 440 -14.33 3.83 2.73
C ALA A 440 -14.36 2.33 3.03
N ALA A 441 -13.56 1.59 2.27
CA ALA A 441 -13.19 0.22 2.60
C ALA A 441 -12.09 0.25 3.67
N PHE A 442 -12.34 -0.32 4.83
CA PHE A 442 -11.40 -0.29 5.95
C PHE A 442 -10.88 -1.67 6.35
N GLN A 443 -9.69 -1.67 6.96
CA GLN A 443 -9.18 -2.81 7.72
C GLN A 443 -8.57 -2.30 9.03
N GLN A 444 -9.23 -2.56 10.14
CA GLN A 444 -8.82 -2.11 11.46
C GLN A 444 -8.22 -3.25 12.28
N TYR A 445 -7.12 -2.97 12.98
CA TYR A 445 -6.47 -3.91 13.88
C TYR A 445 -6.77 -3.55 15.32
N PHE A 446 -7.02 -4.55 16.15
CA PHE A 446 -7.12 -4.38 17.59
C PHE A 446 -6.19 -5.37 18.29
N ARG A 447 -5.18 -4.84 18.98
CA ARG A 447 -4.17 -5.65 19.65
C ARG A 447 -4.21 -5.39 21.14
N THR A 448 -4.56 -6.42 21.91
CA THR A 448 -4.46 -6.44 23.35
C THR A 448 -3.22 -7.25 23.78
N GLN A 449 -2.97 -7.38 25.09
CA GLN A 449 -1.94 -8.30 25.59
C GLN A 449 -2.29 -9.78 25.32
N GLU A 450 -3.58 -10.08 25.12
CA GLU A 450 -4.12 -11.43 25.08
C GLU A 450 -4.56 -11.85 23.67
N ALA A 451 -4.90 -10.89 22.79
CA ALA A 451 -5.44 -11.15 21.45
C ALA A 451 -4.95 -10.14 20.40
N ASN A 452 -4.97 -10.57 19.13
CA ASN A 452 -4.71 -9.74 17.97
C ASN A 452 -5.83 -9.97 16.94
N GLU A 453 -6.83 -9.10 17.00
CA GLU A 453 -8.05 -9.18 16.20
C GLU A 453 -7.97 -8.22 15.02
N THR A 454 -8.73 -8.52 13.97
CA THR A 454 -8.82 -7.68 12.78
C THR A 454 -10.24 -7.70 12.29
N ARG A 455 -10.77 -6.51 11.98
CA ARG A 455 -12.05 -6.34 11.33
C ARG A 455 -11.83 -5.63 10.00
N THR A 456 -12.57 -6.01 8.99
CA THR A 456 -12.58 -5.32 7.70
C THR A 456 -14.01 -5.12 7.26
N GLY A 457 -14.25 -4.09 6.46
CA GLY A 457 -15.61 -3.73 6.11
C GLY A 457 -15.70 -2.48 5.28
N LEU A 458 -16.91 -1.97 5.24
CA LEU A 458 -17.31 -0.76 4.55
C LEU A 458 -17.93 0.17 5.60
N VAL A 459 -17.46 1.42 5.61
CA VAL A 459 -17.97 2.47 6.49
C VAL A 459 -18.31 3.68 5.65
N ARG A 460 -19.40 4.34 6.00
CA ARG A 460 -19.81 5.63 5.46
C ARG A 460 -19.50 6.69 6.51
N TYR A 461 -18.93 7.80 6.08
CA TYR A 461 -18.75 8.99 6.91
C TYR A 461 -19.69 10.09 6.40
N VAL A 462 -20.46 10.66 7.30
CA VAL A 462 -21.43 11.73 7.02
C VAL A 462 -21.18 12.94 7.92
N PRO A 463 -21.43 14.16 7.44
CA PRO A 463 -21.34 15.35 8.28
C PRO A 463 -22.51 15.42 9.28
N VAL A 464 -22.25 15.89 10.49
CA VAL A 464 -23.30 16.14 11.50
C VAL A 464 -23.97 17.46 11.18
N ASP A 465 -25.28 17.42 10.92
CA ASP A 465 -26.08 18.61 10.55
C ASP A 465 -25.48 19.41 9.37
N GLY A 466 -24.77 18.74 8.46
CA GLY A 466 -24.08 19.34 7.32
C GLY A 466 -22.71 19.97 7.63
N ASP A 467 -22.23 19.91 8.87
CA ASP A 467 -20.93 20.43 9.29
C ASP A 467 -19.83 19.36 9.18
N TRP A 468 -18.97 19.45 8.16
CA TRP A 468 -17.84 18.53 7.96
C TRP A 468 -16.70 18.68 8.98
N SER A 469 -16.77 19.66 9.89
CA SER A 469 -15.93 19.68 11.09
C SER A 469 -16.40 18.73 12.18
N GLN A 470 -17.51 18.01 11.95
CA GLN A 470 -18.01 16.93 12.79
C GLN A 470 -18.52 15.81 11.88
N VAL A 471 -17.88 14.65 11.94
CA VAL A 471 -18.28 13.52 11.08
C VAL A 471 -18.68 12.32 11.93
N GLU A 472 -19.70 11.59 11.49
CA GLU A 472 -20.14 10.35 12.15
C GLU A 472 -19.88 9.14 11.24
N PRO A 473 -19.24 8.08 11.76
CA PRO A 473 -19.10 6.82 11.05
C PRO A 473 -20.40 6.01 11.16
N GLU A 474 -20.97 5.68 10.01
CA GLU A 474 -22.07 4.74 9.86
C GLU A 474 -21.53 3.44 9.25
N LEU A 475 -21.58 2.36 10.01
CA LEU A 475 -21.08 1.07 9.56
C LEU A 475 -22.05 0.48 8.53
N VAL A 476 -21.55 0.21 7.32
CA VAL A 476 -22.32 -0.46 6.26
C VAL A 476 -22.30 -1.97 6.49
N PHE A 477 -21.09 -2.52 6.63
CA PHE A 477 -20.87 -3.94 6.88
C PHE A 477 -19.46 -4.18 7.42
N PHE A 478 -19.26 -5.26 8.18
CA PHE A 478 -17.94 -5.74 8.56
C PHE A 478 -17.89 -7.27 8.73
N ASP A 479 -16.70 -7.82 8.54
CA ASP A 479 -16.36 -9.21 8.81
C ASP A 479 -14.97 -9.32 9.50
N ASP A 480 -14.51 -10.55 9.74
CA ASP A 480 -13.22 -10.87 10.36
C ASP A 480 -12.17 -11.41 9.36
N ASN A 481 -12.39 -11.21 8.05
CA ASN A 481 -11.53 -11.73 6.98
C ASN A 481 -10.21 -10.94 6.86
N ARG A 482 -9.32 -11.10 7.86
CA ARG A 482 -8.03 -10.43 7.96
C ARG A 482 -7.18 -10.48 6.68
N ASN A 483 -7.24 -11.58 5.94
CA ASN A 483 -6.42 -11.78 4.74
C ASN A 483 -7.16 -11.45 3.44
N ASP A 484 -8.42 -11.00 3.52
CA ASP A 484 -9.28 -10.75 2.37
C ASP A 484 -10.20 -9.56 2.58
N TYR A 485 -9.59 -8.40 2.80
CA TYR A 485 -10.27 -7.11 3.00
C TYR A 485 -10.78 -6.50 1.69
N TYR A 486 -11.71 -5.56 1.80
CA TYR A 486 -12.18 -4.75 0.68
C TYR A 486 -11.08 -3.81 0.18
N TYR A 487 -10.90 -3.73 -1.14
CA TYR A 487 -9.78 -3.04 -1.78
C TYR A 487 -10.21 -1.82 -2.59
N ARG A 488 -11.20 -1.96 -3.49
CA ARG A 488 -11.82 -0.84 -4.20
C ARG A 488 -13.30 -0.76 -3.89
N VAL A 489 -13.84 0.45 -3.97
CA VAL A 489 -15.26 0.75 -3.89
C VAL A 489 -15.62 1.70 -5.01
N ALA A 490 -16.84 1.58 -5.55
CA ALA A 490 -17.41 2.50 -6.52
C ALA A 490 -18.93 2.54 -6.32
N PHE A 491 -19.54 3.67 -6.70
CA PHE A 491 -20.97 3.93 -6.51
C PHE A 491 -21.64 4.30 -7.82
N GLY A 492 -22.91 3.93 -7.94
CA GLY A 492 -23.81 4.33 -9.02
C GLY A 492 -25.19 3.70 -8.82
N ASP A 493 -26.19 4.16 -9.56
CA ASP A 493 -27.59 3.72 -9.44
C ASP A 493 -27.85 2.43 -10.25
N LEU A 494 -27.46 1.28 -9.68
CA LEU A 494 -27.64 -0.04 -10.32
C LEU A 494 -29.12 -0.45 -10.43
N THR A 495 -29.98 0.14 -9.60
CA THR A 495 -31.41 -0.20 -9.55
C THR A 495 -32.31 0.78 -10.31
N GLY A 496 -31.77 1.88 -10.83
CA GLY A 496 -32.53 2.94 -11.52
C GLY A 496 -33.53 3.64 -10.59
N ASN A 497 -33.27 3.68 -9.28
CA ASN A 497 -34.17 4.26 -8.27
C ASN A 497 -33.73 5.66 -7.80
N GLY A 498 -32.63 6.19 -8.34
CA GLY A 498 -32.02 7.46 -7.98
C GLY A 498 -31.14 7.41 -6.72
N LEU A 499 -30.88 6.23 -6.15
CA LEU A 499 -30.00 6.04 -5.01
C LEU A 499 -28.70 5.37 -5.44
N GLU A 500 -27.60 5.82 -4.83
CA GLU A 500 -26.27 5.30 -5.10
C GLU A 500 -26.11 3.90 -4.47
N ASP A 501 -26.02 2.86 -5.29
CA ASP A 501 -25.67 1.51 -4.87
C ASP A 501 -24.15 1.34 -4.84
N LEU A 502 -23.64 0.37 -4.06
CA LEU A 502 -22.21 0.17 -3.83
C LEU A 502 -21.71 -1.10 -4.49
N VAL A 503 -20.59 -0.98 -5.21
CA VAL A 503 -19.79 -2.11 -5.71
C VAL A 503 -18.44 -2.12 -5.01
N ALA A 504 -18.04 -3.25 -4.46
CA ALA A 504 -16.76 -3.39 -3.77
C ALA A 504 -15.97 -4.61 -4.26
N SER A 505 -14.64 -4.47 -4.38
CA SER A 505 -13.75 -5.60 -4.67
C SER A 505 -13.03 -6.09 -3.42
N ARG A 506 -12.67 -7.38 -3.40
CA ARG A 506 -11.85 -7.97 -2.34
C ARG A 506 -10.40 -8.19 -2.75
N LYS A 507 -9.52 -8.23 -1.76
CA LYS A 507 -8.08 -8.47 -1.94
C LYS A 507 -7.78 -9.80 -2.66
N LYS A 508 -8.48 -10.88 -2.37
CA LYS A 508 -8.28 -12.18 -3.03
C LYS A 508 -9.12 -12.35 -4.31
N GLY A 509 -9.92 -11.35 -4.64
CA GLY A 509 -10.72 -11.31 -5.85
C GLY A 509 -12.21 -11.42 -5.61
N GLY A 510 -12.98 -11.19 -6.67
CA GLY A 510 -14.42 -11.07 -6.63
C GLY A 510 -14.91 -9.63 -6.47
N LEU A 511 -16.18 -9.46 -6.85
CA LEU A 511 -16.96 -8.24 -6.68
C LEU A 511 -18.18 -8.56 -5.81
N GLU A 512 -18.56 -7.60 -4.98
CA GLU A 512 -19.78 -7.63 -4.18
C GLU A 512 -20.61 -6.39 -4.47
N VAL A 513 -21.93 -6.54 -4.47
CA VAL A 513 -22.88 -5.47 -4.73
C VAL A 513 -23.79 -5.29 -3.51
N TRP A 514 -24.01 -4.04 -3.14
CA TRP A 514 -24.82 -3.63 -2.00
C TRP A 514 -25.82 -2.58 -2.46
N VAL A 515 -27.10 -2.90 -2.33
CA VAL A 515 -28.19 -2.02 -2.76
C VAL A 515 -28.63 -1.14 -1.61
N GLN A 516 -28.72 0.16 -1.86
CA GLN A 516 -29.16 1.16 -0.90
C GLN A 516 -30.68 1.27 -0.88
N THR A 517 -31.24 1.51 0.31
CA THR A 517 -32.65 1.79 0.53
C THR A 517 -32.89 3.28 0.76
N SER A 518 -34.15 3.72 0.63
CA SER A 518 -34.56 5.10 0.94
C SER A 518 -34.25 5.53 2.37
N GLU A 519 -34.13 4.57 3.28
CA GLU A 519 -33.77 4.75 4.69
C GLU A 519 -32.25 4.82 4.91
N GLY A 520 -31.43 4.74 3.86
CA GLY A 520 -29.96 4.77 3.91
C GLY A 520 -29.31 3.44 4.31
N GLN A 521 -30.10 2.37 4.47
CA GLN A 521 -29.58 1.04 4.79
C GLN A 521 -29.09 0.33 3.52
N PHE A 522 -28.08 -0.52 3.66
CA PHE A 522 -27.55 -1.35 2.57
C PHE A 522 -27.88 -2.83 2.76
N PHE A 523 -28.28 -3.48 1.68
CA PHE A 523 -28.53 -4.91 1.62
C PHE A 523 -27.63 -5.55 0.56
N GLN A 524 -27.03 -6.69 0.88
CA GLN A 524 -26.15 -7.38 -0.06
C GLN A 524 -26.97 -8.02 -1.20
N ASN A 525 -26.58 -7.76 -2.44
CA ASN A 525 -27.14 -8.34 -3.65
C ASN A 525 -26.00 -8.82 -4.56
N THR A 526 -25.26 -9.84 -4.13
CA THR A 526 -24.13 -10.39 -4.90
C THR A 526 -24.56 -11.68 -5.60
N PRO A 527 -25.10 -11.63 -6.84
CA PRO A 527 -25.43 -12.85 -7.58
C PRO A 527 -24.17 -13.55 -8.10
N ASP A 528 -24.25 -14.87 -8.31
CA ASP A 528 -23.14 -15.66 -8.87
C ASP A 528 -22.63 -15.11 -10.23
N ALA A 529 -23.50 -14.42 -10.97
CA ALA A 529 -23.20 -13.85 -12.27
C ALA A 529 -22.05 -12.80 -12.24
N ILE A 530 -21.86 -12.09 -11.13
CA ILE A 530 -20.82 -11.06 -11.00
C ILE A 530 -19.51 -11.57 -10.38
N SER A 531 -19.41 -12.89 -10.16
CA SER A 531 -18.18 -13.51 -9.67
C SER A 531 -17.08 -13.45 -10.74
N VAL A 532 -15.99 -12.77 -10.43
CA VAL A 532 -14.84 -12.59 -11.34
C VAL A 532 -13.55 -13.16 -10.77
N PRO A 533 -12.70 -13.78 -11.60
CA PRO A 533 -11.36 -14.17 -11.18
C PRO A 533 -10.47 -12.94 -11.01
N GLY A 534 -9.63 -12.97 -9.98
CA GLY A 534 -8.66 -11.89 -9.73
C GLY A 534 -9.25 -10.70 -8.96
N ARG A 535 -8.36 -9.82 -8.52
CA ARG A 535 -8.71 -8.60 -7.79
C ARG A 535 -9.04 -7.48 -8.76
N ALA A 536 -10.15 -6.80 -8.54
CA ALA A 536 -10.46 -5.54 -9.22
C ALA A 536 -9.60 -4.40 -8.65
N TYR A 537 -8.82 -3.77 -9.52
CA TYR A 537 -7.95 -2.62 -9.21
C TYR A 537 -8.56 -1.28 -9.61
N GLY A 538 -9.54 -1.29 -10.52
CA GLY A 538 -10.39 -0.14 -10.85
C GLY A 538 -11.79 -0.64 -11.11
N ILE A 539 -12.79 0.10 -10.62
CA ILE A 539 -14.21 -0.16 -10.81
C ILE A 539 -14.84 1.15 -11.26
N ARG A 540 -15.73 1.10 -12.25
CA ARG A 540 -16.61 2.19 -12.64
C ARG A 540 -18.03 1.67 -12.70
N VAL A 541 -18.95 2.52 -12.29
CA VAL A 541 -20.38 2.29 -12.31
C VAL A 541 -20.97 3.42 -13.15
N ILE A 542 -21.54 3.07 -14.31
CA ILE A 542 -22.01 4.05 -15.31
C ILE A 542 -22.98 3.37 -16.29
N ASP A 543 -24.04 4.07 -16.69
CA ASP A 543 -24.98 3.59 -17.72
C ASP A 543 -24.30 3.48 -19.10
N LEU A 544 -24.00 2.26 -19.54
CA LEU A 544 -23.36 1.99 -20.84
C LEU A 544 -24.35 1.86 -21.98
N ASN A 545 -25.63 1.63 -21.66
CA ASN A 545 -26.62 1.16 -22.61
C ASN A 545 -27.86 2.07 -22.73
N GLY A 546 -27.92 3.12 -21.93
CA GLY A 546 -28.94 4.16 -21.92
C GLY A 546 -30.27 3.71 -21.33
N ASP A 547 -30.30 2.68 -20.48
CA ASP A 547 -31.55 2.20 -19.85
C ASP A 547 -31.90 2.91 -18.54
N GLY A 548 -31.06 3.84 -18.10
CA GLY A 548 -31.24 4.60 -16.87
C GLY A 548 -30.84 3.84 -15.60
N ARG A 549 -30.10 2.74 -15.74
CA ARG A 549 -29.41 2.06 -14.65
C ARG A 549 -27.93 2.07 -14.94
N ASP A 550 -27.13 2.22 -13.90
CA ASP A 550 -25.69 2.12 -14.09
C ASP A 550 -25.25 0.65 -14.23
N ASP A 551 -24.21 0.44 -15.02
CA ASP A 551 -23.57 -0.85 -15.28
C ASP A 551 -22.19 -0.92 -14.63
N ILE A 552 -21.71 -2.12 -14.30
CA ILE A 552 -20.42 -2.31 -13.64
C ILE A 552 -19.34 -2.64 -14.67
N VAL A 553 -18.25 -1.86 -14.69
CA VAL A 553 -17.03 -2.19 -15.42
C VAL A 553 -15.85 -2.24 -14.46
N ALA A 554 -15.04 -3.30 -14.54
CA ALA A 554 -13.85 -3.40 -13.71
C ALA A 554 -12.63 -3.91 -14.47
N VAL A 555 -11.47 -3.36 -14.15
CA VAL A 555 -10.16 -3.92 -14.51
C VAL A 555 -9.69 -4.81 -13.39
N THR A 556 -9.45 -6.08 -13.71
CA THR A 556 -9.10 -7.13 -12.78
C THR A 556 -7.76 -7.74 -13.14
N ALA A 557 -7.00 -8.15 -12.14
CA ALA A 557 -5.71 -8.80 -12.36
C ALA A 557 -5.53 -10.03 -11.50
N GLU A 558 -4.70 -10.95 -11.99
CA GLU A 558 -4.33 -12.17 -11.29
C GLU A 558 -3.80 -11.85 -9.89
N VAL A 559 -4.28 -12.62 -8.91
CA VAL A 559 -3.75 -12.61 -7.54
C VAL A 559 -3.24 -14.00 -7.20
N LYS A 560 -2.46 -14.08 -6.12
CA LYS A 560 -1.92 -15.34 -5.62
C LYS A 560 -3.04 -16.37 -5.49
N ASP A 561 -2.87 -17.51 -6.14
CA ASP A 561 -3.79 -18.66 -6.14
C ASP A 561 -5.09 -18.49 -6.98
N VAL A 562 -5.31 -17.34 -7.65
CA VAL A 562 -6.48 -17.11 -8.53
C VAL A 562 -6.03 -16.63 -9.91
N LYS A 563 -5.94 -17.56 -10.86
CA LYS A 563 -5.63 -17.27 -12.27
C LYS A 563 -6.79 -16.56 -12.96
N GLY A 564 -6.47 -15.62 -13.85
CA GLY A 564 -7.45 -14.87 -14.64
C GLY A 564 -7.34 -13.36 -14.40
N GLY A 565 -8.37 -12.64 -14.80
CA GLY A 565 -8.46 -11.19 -14.69
C GLY A 565 -9.04 -10.62 -15.97
N GLY A 566 -8.58 -9.43 -16.35
CA GLY A 566 -8.95 -8.76 -17.58
C GLY A 566 -9.98 -7.67 -17.31
N ILE A 567 -10.76 -7.33 -18.32
CA ILE A 567 -11.81 -6.32 -18.22
C ILE A 567 -13.16 -7.03 -18.21
N VAL A 568 -13.96 -6.74 -17.20
CA VAL A 568 -15.29 -7.35 -17.00
C VAL A 568 -16.35 -6.28 -17.07
N VAL A 569 -17.47 -6.61 -17.71
CA VAL A 569 -18.64 -5.73 -17.87
C VAL A 569 -19.89 -6.50 -17.43
N PHE A 570 -20.69 -5.89 -16.56
CA PHE A 570 -21.96 -6.42 -16.09
C PHE A 570 -23.05 -5.36 -16.28
N LEU A 571 -23.95 -5.65 -17.20
CA LEU A 571 -25.11 -4.82 -17.47
C LEU A 571 -26.17 -5.09 -16.41
N SER A 572 -26.59 -4.05 -15.70
CA SER A 572 -27.62 -4.17 -14.67
C SER A 572 -29.00 -4.29 -15.30
N GLY A 573 -29.94 -4.84 -14.55
CA GLY A 573 -31.29 -5.04 -15.05
C GLY A 573 -32.26 -5.46 -13.95
N PRO A 574 -33.57 -5.29 -14.16
CA PRO A 574 -34.56 -5.66 -13.17
C PRO A 574 -34.56 -7.18 -12.94
N VAL A 575 -34.83 -7.60 -11.71
CA VAL A 575 -35.03 -9.03 -11.41
C VAL A 575 -36.31 -9.50 -12.09
N SER A 576 -36.20 -10.58 -12.85
CA SER A 576 -37.29 -11.16 -13.65
C SER A 576 -38.35 -11.88 -12.84
#